data_AF-A0A5C6D0M1-F1
#
_entry.id   AF-A0A5C6D0M1-F1
#
_cell.length_a   1.000
_cell.length_b   1.000
_cell.length_c   1.000
_cell.angle_alpha   90.00
_cell.angle_beta   90.00
_cell.angle_gamma   90.00
#
_symmetry.space_group_name_H-M   'P 1'
#
loop_
_entity.id
_entity.type
_entity.pdbx_description
1 polymer ?
#
loop_
_entity_poly.entity_id
_entity_poly.type
_entity_poly.pdbx_seq_one_letter_code
_entity_poly.pdbx_strand_id
1 'polypeptide(L)'
;MLINRRTFLIRLTGFFTTLFLAPMIARAVTEPPSTKLNDPWLTIDVVQDHLFPSETDSPGAKEINAITYLRNVISSPAIDQDEKEFILNGVKWLNDLSLEKHEAVFTQLSYSQRTDMLRQITESRAGRRWVSKLLTYIIEALLGDPVYGGNPDGVGWNWLNHHPGFPRPPKHKRYLELRRV
;
A
#
# COMPACT_ATOMS: atom_id res chain seq x y z
N MET A 1 14.34 3.22 36.61
CA MET A 1 15.73 2.73 36.60
C MET A 1 16.31 3.08 35.22
N LEU A 2 17.03 4.19 35.13
CA LEU A 2 17.46 4.82 33.87
C LEU A 2 18.88 4.35 33.55
N ILE A 3 19.04 3.63 32.44
CA ILE A 3 20.34 3.12 31.99
C ILE A 3 21.12 4.27 31.36
N ASN A 4 22.34 4.48 31.87
CA ASN A 4 23.21 5.59 31.53
C ASN A 4 23.91 5.37 30.18
N ARG A 5 24.07 6.44 29.38
CA ARG A 5 24.59 6.40 27.99
C ARG A 5 26.01 5.83 27.86
N ARG A 6 26.76 5.74 28.96
CA ARG A 6 28.09 5.11 29.02
C ARG A 6 28.06 3.58 28.96
N THR A 7 26.96 2.93 29.37
CA THR A 7 26.83 1.47 29.35
C THR A 7 26.54 0.93 27.94
N PHE A 8 26.16 1.80 26.99
CA PHE A 8 25.88 1.45 25.61
C PHE A 8 27.14 1.32 24.73
N LEU A 9 28.25 1.99 25.08
CA LEU A 9 29.46 2.04 24.24
C LEU A 9 30.55 1.01 24.57
N ILE A 10 30.35 0.15 25.57
CA ILE A 10 31.34 -0.85 26.00
C ILE A 10 31.10 -2.25 25.37
N ARG A 11 30.10 -2.42 24.48
CA ARG A 11 29.82 -3.70 23.79
C ARG A 11 30.40 -3.84 22.38
N LEU A 12 31.49 -3.13 22.05
CA LEU A 12 32.17 -3.28 20.76
C LEU A 12 33.67 -3.51 20.98
N THR A 13 34.11 -4.77 20.97
CA THR A 13 35.52 -5.14 20.68
C THR A 13 35.69 -6.65 20.40
N GLY A 14 36.20 -6.94 19.19
CA GLY A 14 36.88 -8.20 18.77
C GLY A 14 35.99 -9.30 18.18
N PHE A 15 36.31 -10.00 17.07
CA PHE A 15 37.49 -10.00 16.20
C PHE A 15 37.14 -10.67 14.83
N PHE A 16 37.95 -10.34 13.83
CA PHE A 16 38.00 -10.64 12.38
C PHE A 16 37.70 -12.06 11.84
N THR A 17 37.18 -12.15 10.59
CA THR A 17 37.74 -12.98 9.50
C THR A 17 37.30 -12.54 8.08
N THR A 18 38.31 -12.27 7.23
CA THR A 18 38.40 -12.40 5.75
C THR A 18 37.32 -11.84 4.81
N LEU A 19 37.75 -10.85 4.03
CA LEU A 19 37.09 -10.27 2.85
C LEU A 19 37.11 -11.26 1.66
N PHE A 20 35.94 -11.66 1.16
CA PHE A 20 35.75 -12.06 -0.24
C PHE A 20 34.85 -11.01 -0.88
N LEU A 21 35.41 -10.08 -1.65
CA LEU A 21 34.63 -9.20 -2.53
C LEU A 21 34.39 -9.92 -3.85
N ALA A 22 33.20 -10.52 -3.99
CA ALA A 22 32.66 -10.81 -5.31
C ALA A 22 32.28 -9.47 -5.99
N PRO A 23 32.50 -9.30 -7.30
CA PRO A 23 31.96 -8.15 -8.00
C PRO A 23 30.44 -8.37 -8.15
N MET A 24 29.66 -7.84 -7.21
CA MET A 24 28.25 -7.58 -7.48
C MET A 24 28.21 -6.45 -8.51
N ILE A 25 28.06 -6.82 -9.78
CA ILE A 25 27.42 -5.94 -10.75
C ILE A 25 25.96 -5.81 -10.30
N ALA A 26 25.74 -4.96 -9.30
CA ALA A 26 24.43 -4.41 -9.06
C ALA A 26 24.15 -3.49 -10.25
N ARG A 27 23.45 -4.01 -11.26
CA ARG A 27 22.64 -3.15 -12.13
C ARG A 27 21.56 -2.55 -11.23
N ALA A 28 21.91 -1.49 -10.50
CA ALA A 28 20.93 -0.51 -10.10
C ALA A 28 20.37 0.02 -11.42
N VAL A 29 19.19 -0.48 -11.80
CA VAL A 29 18.34 0.26 -12.73
C VAL A 29 17.98 1.52 -11.96
N THR A 30 18.82 2.55 -12.09
CA THR A 30 18.53 3.90 -11.63
C THR A 30 17.44 4.43 -12.54
N GLU A 31 16.20 4.05 -12.26
CA GLU A 31 15.08 4.85 -12.74
C GLU A 31 15.26 6.27 -12.19
N PRO A 32 15.14 7.31 -13.04
CA PRO A 32 15.27 8.68 -12.57
C PRO A 32 14.35 8.92 -11.35
N PRO A 33 14.77 9.71 -10.35
CA PRO A 33 13.95 10.01 -9.18
C PRO A 33 12.53 10.50 -9.53
N SER A 34 12.40 11.21 -10.65
CA SER A 34 11.13 11.72 -11.19
C SER A 34 10.16 10.62 -11.67
N THR A 35 10.66 9.51 -12.22
CA THR A 35 9.82 8.39 -12.68
C THR A 35 9.11 7.68 -11.53
N LYS A 36 9.80 7.52 -10.40
CA LYS A 36 9.23 6.88 -9.20
C LYS A 36 8.21 7.77 -8.48
N LEU A 37 8.39 9.09 -8.54
CA LEU A 37 7.46 10.08 -8.00
C LEU A 37 6.13 10.12 -8.76
N ASN A 38 6.13 9.71 -10.03
CA ASN A 38 4.96 9.69 -10.90
C ASN A 38 4.33 8.29 -11.04
N ASP A 39 4.82 7.28 -10.30
CA ASP A 39 4.18 5.97 -10.26
C ASP A 39 2.80 6.10 -9.58
N PRO A 40 1.68 5.88 -10.29
CA PRO A 40 0.36 6.05 -9.71
C PRO A 40 0.13 5.14 -8.50
N TRP A 41 0.82 4.00 -8.47
CA TRP A 41 0.71 3.06 -7.36
C TRP A 41 1.36 3.56 -6.08
N LEU A 42 2.43 4.35 -6.18
CA LEU A 42 3.03 4.95 -5.00
C LEU A 42 2.05 5.94 -4.35
N THR A 43 1.33 6.72 -5.15
CA THR A 43 0.27 7.60 -4.63
C THR A 43 -0.83 6.78 -3.98
N ILE A 44 -1.32 5.72 -4.62
CA ILE A 44 -2.37 4.87 -4.05
C ILE A 44 -1.92 4.24 -2.73
N ASP A 45 -0.69 3.71 -2.66
CA ASP A 45 -0.12 3.11 -1.44
C ASP A 45 -0.11 4.14 -0.29
N VAL A 46 0.38 5.36 -0.55
CA VAL A 46 0.39 6.44 0.44
C VAL A 46 -1.03 6.87 0.83
N VAL A 47 -1.99 6.87 -0.09
CA VAL A 47 -3.39 7.16 0.22
C VAL A 47 -4.01 6.05 1.09
N GLN A 48 -3.79 4.78 0.75
CA GLN A 48 -4.31 3.66 1.54
C GLN A 48 -3.74 3.65 2.96
N ASP A 49 -2.43 3.87 3.10
CA ASP A 49 -1.75 4.02 4.40
C ASP A 49 -2.30 5.21 5.21
N HIS A 50 -2.67 6.31 4.55
CA HIS A 50 -3.27 7.45 5.23
C HIS A 50 -4.73 7.19 5.65
N LEU A 51 -5.50 6.46 4.83
CA LEU A 51 -6.90 6.13 5.12
C LEU A 51 -7.06 5.02 6.18
N PHE A 52 -6.09 4.13 6.28
CA PHE A 52 -6.09 3.01 7.21
C PHE A 52 -4.68 2.78 7.78
N PRO A 53 -4.22 3.66 8.69
CA PRO A 53 -2.88 3.61 9.26
C PRO A 53 -2.71 2.43 10.23
N SER A 54 -1.48 1.97 10.38
CA SER A 54 -1.10 0.98 11.39
C SER A 54 -1.14 1.59 12.78
N GLU A 55 -1.71 0.88 13.74
CA GLU A 55 -1.76 1.27 15.15
C GLU A 55 -1.16 0.17 16.02
N THR A 56 -0.97 0.43 17.32
CA THR A 56 -0.34 -0.54 18.25
C THR A 56 -1.07 -1.89 18.27
N ASP A 57 -2.41 -1.86 18.25
CA ASP A 57 -3.26 -3.04 18.39
C ASP A 57 -4.17 -3.28 17.16
N SER A 58 -3.87 -2.64 16.03
CA SER A 58 -4.64 -2.79 14.78
C SER A 58 -3.72 -2.82 13.56
N PRO A 59 -3.91 -3.75 12.62
CA PRO A 59 -3.20 -3.70 11.36
C PRO A 59 -3.64 -2.47 10.55
N GLY A 60 -2.73 -1.93 9.75
CA GLY A 60 -3.00 -0.90 8.76
C GLY A 60 -2.97 -1.47 7.35
N ALA A 61 -3.08 -0.58 6.36
CA ALA A 61 -3.13 -0.92 4.94
C ALA A 61 -1.90 -1.73 4.48
N LYS A 62 -0.74 -1.46 5.10
CA LYS A 62 0.51 -2.17 4.84
C LYS A 62 0.47 -3.60 5.36
N GLU A 63 0.06 -3.82 6.61
CA GLU A 63 -0.01 -5.16 7.22
C GLU A 63 -1.02 -6.05 6.49
N ILE A 64 -2.16 -5.49 6.06
CA ILE A 64 -3.17 -6.24 5.29
C ILE A 64 -2.82 -6.35 3.79
N ASN A 65 -1.69 -5.80 3.35
CA ASN A 65 -1.23 -5.81 1.97
C ASN A 65 -2.26 -5.25 0.95
N ALA A 66 -2.90 -4.12 1.29
CA ALA A 66 -3.99 -3.52 0.52
C ALA A 66 -3.60 -3.14 -0.92
N ILE A 67 -2.38 -2.65 -1.11
CA ILE A 67 -1.89 -2.24 -2.44
C ILE A 67 -1.73 -3.44 -3.37
N THR A 68 -1.25 -4.57 -2.86
CA THR A 68 -1.11 -5.81 -3.65
C THR A 68 -2.47 -6.38 -4.01
N TYR A 69 -3.41 -6.40 -3.05
CA TYR A 69 -4.78 -6.81 -3.32
C TYR A 69 -5.40 -5.98 -4.46
N LEU A 70 -5.32 -4.65 -4.37
CA LEU A 70 -5.86 -3.76 -5.39
C LEU A 70 -5.19 -3.98 -6.76
N ARG A 71 -3.86 -4.12 -6.81
CA ARG A 71 -3.12 -4.44 -8.04
C ARG A 71 -3.60 -5.74 -8.67
N ASN A 72 -3.83 -6.79 -7.87
CA ASN A 72 -4.35 -8.07 -8.36
C ASN A 72 -5.77 -7.92 -8.91
N VAL A 73 -6.65 -7.21 -8.20
CA VAL A 73 -8.02 -6.96 -8.65
C VAL A 73 -8.04 -6.23 -9.99
N ILE A 74 -7.31 -5.12 -10.12
CA ILE A 74 -7.36 -4.36 -11.38
C ILE A 74 -6.59 -5.02 -12.53
N SER A 75 -5.66 -5.93 -12.24
CA SER A 75 -4.96 -6.71 -13.27
C SER A 75 -5.83 -7.84 -13.81
N SER A 76 -6.93 -8.17 -13.12
CA SER A 76 -7.84 -9.20 -13.58
C SER A 76 -8.51 -8.83 -14.91
N PRO A 77 -8.73 -9.81 -15.81
CA PRO A 77 -9.57 -9.62 -16.98
C PRO A 77 -11.05 -9.37 -16.65
N ALA A 78 -11.48 -9.68 -15.42
CA ALA A 78 -12.88 -9.57 -15.01
C ALA A 78 -13.33 -8.13 -14.70
N ILE A 79 -12.38 -7.24 -14.39
CA ILE A 79 -12.66 -5.86 -14.00
C ILE A 79 -12.83 -4.97 -15.25
N ASP A 80 -13.79 -4.06 -15.20
CA ASP A 80 -14.08 -3.18 -16.33
C ASP A 80 -12.97 -2.15 -16.54
N GLN A 81 -12.69 -1.84 -17.81
CA GLN A 81 -11.63 -0.89 -18.18
C GLN A 81 -11.90 0.51 -17.59
N ASP A 82 -13.15 0.96 -17.62
CA ASP A 82 -13.59 2.23 -17.02
C ASP A 82 -13.26 2.31 -15.52
N GLU A 83 -13.29 1.18 -14.82
CA GLU A 83 -12.95 1.13 -13.41
C GLU A 83 -11.45 1.30 -13.17
N LYS A 84 -10.61 0.65 -14.00
CA LYS A 84 -9.15 0.85 -13.97
C LYS A 84 -8.81 2.30 -14.22
N GLU A 85 -9.41 2.88 -15.24
CA GLU A 85 -9.21 4.29 -15.62
C GLU A 85 -9.70 5.23 -14.53
N PHE A 86 -10.85 4.95 -13.90
CA PHE A 86 -11.35 5.75 -12.78
C PHE A 86 -10.38 5.78 -11.59
N ILE A 87 -9.79 4.63 -11.23
CA ILE A 87 -8.81 4.53 -10.14
C ILE A 87 -7.55 5.33 -10.47
N LEU A 88 -7.01 5.19 -11.69
CA LEU A 88 -5.80 5.88 -12.12
C LEU A 88 -6.02 7.39 -12.32
N ASN A 89 -7.18 7.79 -12.84
CA ASN A 89 -7.53 9.20 -13.02
C ASN A 89 -7.65 9.93 -11.67
N GLY A 90 -8.14 9.27 -10.62
CA GLY A 90 -8.17 9.89 -9.29
C GLY A 90 -6.79 10.18 -8.71
N VAL A 91 -5.77 9.36 -9.05
CA VAL A 91 -4.38 9.68 -8.71
C VAL A 91 -3.93 10.96 -9.39
N LYS A 92 -4.26 11.12 -10.68
CA LYS A 92 -3.95 12.34 -11.42
C LYS A 92 -4.65 13.55 -10.78
N TRP A 93 -5.94 13.47 -10.48
CA TRP A 93 -6.68 14.56 -9.84
C TRP A 93 -6.08 14.96 -8.49
N LEU A 94 -5.66 13.99 -7.68
CA LEU A 94 -5.05 14.25 -6.38
C LEU A 94 -3.67 14.91 -6.51
N ASN A 95 -2.85 14.45 -7.46
CA ASN A 95 -1.54 15.06 -7.73
C ASN A 95 -1.68 16.46 -8.33
N ASP A 96 -2.60 16.68 -9.26
CA ASP A 96 -2.90 18.01 -9.83
C ASP A 96 -3.32 18.98 -8.73
N LEU A 97 -4.23 18.56 -7.84
CA LEU A 97 -4.65 19.35 -6.66
C LEU A 97 -3.49 19.63 -5.71
N SER A 98 -2.63 18.64 -5.45
CA SER A 98 -1.47 18.78 -4.56
C SER A 98 -0.44 19.77 -5.13
N LEU A 99 -0.18 19.70 -6.44
CA LEU A 99 0.70 20.64 -7.14
C LEU A 99 0.12 22.06 -7.11
N GLU A 100 -1.19 22.23 -7.30
CA GLU A 100 -1.86 23.53 -7.22
C GLU A 100 -1.71 24.17 -5.82
N LYS A 101 -1.87 23.39 -4.74
CA LYS A 101 -1.90 23.91 -3.36
C LYS A 101 -0.54 23.99 -2.68
N HIS A 102 0.41 23.15 -3.08
CA HIS A 102 1.66 22.94 -2.35
C HIS A 102 2.90 22.84 -3.23
N GLU A 103 2.78 22.99 -4.55
CA GLU A 103 3.90 22.87 -5.52
C GLU A 103 4.66 21.54 -5.45
N ALA A 104 4.01 20.51 -4.89
CA ALA A 104 4.57 19.18 -4.69
C ALA A 104 3.50 18.10 -4.93
N VAL A 105 3.92 16.94 -5.43
CA VAL A 105 3.00 15.80 -5.61
C VAL A 105 2.57 15.22 -4.26
N PHE A 106 1.44 14.54 -4.21
CA PHE A 106 0.81 14.09 -2.96
C PHE A 106 1.75 13.27 -2.05
N THR A 107 2.60 12.43 -2.66
CA THR A 107 3.55 11.55 -1.96
C THR A 107 4.66 12.33 -1.24
N GLN A 108 4.94 13.58 -1.63
CA GLN A 108 5.95 14.44 -1.00
C GLN A 108 5.38 15.30 0.13
N LEU A 109 4.06 15.36 0.28
CA LEU A 109 3.41 16.16 1.30
C LEU A 109 3.60 15.58 2.70
N SER A 110 3.61 16.45 3.71
CA SER A 110 3.53 16.05 5.12
C SER A 110 2.17 15.40 5.43
N TYR A 111 2.07 14.69 6.56
CA TYR A 111 0.82 14.02 6.96
C TYR A 111 -0.38 14.98 7.00
N SER A 112 -0.23 16.16 7.63
CA SER A 112 -1.32 17.15 7.71
C SER A 112 -1.73 17.68 6.35
N GLN A 113 -0.77 17.98 5.47
CA GLN A 113 -1.04 18.39 4.09
C GLN A 113 -1.76 17.29 3.30
N ARG A 114 -1.40 16.01 3.48
CA ARG A 114 -2.13 14.88 2.88
C ARG A 114 -3.58 14.81 3.38
N THR A 115 -3.81 14.98 4.67
CA THR A 115 -5.17 15.06 5.25
C THR A 115 -5.96 16.19 4.60
N ASP A 116 -5.35 17.37 4.43
CA ASP A 116 -6.00 18.52 3.80
C ASP A 116 -6.32 18.29 2.33
N MET A 117 -5.41 17.68 1.56
CA MET A 117 -5.65 17.33 0.15
C MET A 117 -6.74 16.27 -0.01
N LEU A 118 -6.74 15.24 0.85
CA LEU A 118 -7.80 14.22 0.84
C LEU A 118 -9.16 14.81 1.24
N ARG A 119 -9.20 15.75 2.17
CA ARG A 119 -10.43 16.48 2.49
C ARG A 119 -10.90 17.33 1.29
N GLN A 120 -10.00 18.07 0.66
CA GLN A 120 -10.35 18.92 -0.49
C GLN A 120 -10.82 18.12 -1.71
N ILE A 121 -10.15 17.01 -2.07
CA ILE A 121 -10.59 16.20 -3.23
C ILE A 121 -12.01 15.65 -3.01
N THR A 122 -12.38 15.36 -1.75
CA THR A 122 -13.73 14.89 -1.37
C THR A 122 -14.80 15.98 -1.35
N GLU A 123 -14.48 17.22 -1.68
CA GLU A 123 -15.51 18.24 -1.93
C GLU A 123 -16.24 17.97 -3.26
N SER A 124 -15.53 17.36 -4.22
CA SER A 124 -16.11 16.94 -5.49
C SER A 124 -16.84 15.59 -5.40
N ARG A 125 -17.89 15.41 -6.21
CA ARG A 125 -18.58 14.10 -6.31
C ARG A 125 -17.63 12.98 -6.78
N ALA A 126 -16.77 13.27 -7.75
CA ALA A 126 -15.82 12.30 -8.29
C ALA A 126 -14.78 11.89 -7.25
N GLY A 127 -14.19 12.84 -6.53
CA GLY A 127 -13.21 12.58 -5.49
C GLY A 127 -13.79 11.79 -4.31
N ARG A 128 -15.02 12.09 -3.86
CA ARG A 128 -15.70 11.24 -2.86
C ARG A 128 -15.85 9.81 -3.31
N ARG A 129 -16.29 9.60 -4.56
CA ARG A 129 -16.43 8.25 -5.12
C ARG A 129 -15.08 7.54 -5.20
N TRP A 130 -14.02 8.25 -5.56
CA TRP A 130 -12.68 7.69 -5.65
C TRP A 130 -12.12 7.27 -4.29
N VAL A 131 -12.17 8.15 -3.28
CA VAL A 131 -11.75 7.82 -1.90
C VAL A 131 -12.58 6.67 -1.33
N SER A 132 -13.90 6.71 -1.51
CA SER A 132 -14.79 5.62 -1.08
C SER A 132 -14.43 4.30 -1.73
N LYS A 133 -14.04 4.29 -3.01
CA LYS A 133 -13.65 3.09 -3.75
C LYS A 133 -12.33 2.52 -3.21
N LEU A 134 -11.35 3.37 -2.91
CA LEU A 134 -10.10 2.93 -2.26
C LEU A 134 -10.36 2.34 -0.89
N LEU A 135 -11.27 2.94 -0.10
CA LEU A 135 -11.67 2.39 1.19
C LEU A 135 -12.37 1.03 1.05
N THR A 136 -13.24 0.85 0.06
CA THR A 136 -13.83 -0.46 -0.27
C THR A 136 -12.73 -1.50 -0.52
N TYR A 137 -11.72 -1.16 -1.31
CA TYR A 137 -10.61 -2.08 -1.58
C TYR A 137 -9.72 -2.38 -0.39
N ILE A 138 -9.56 -1.44 0.55
CA ILE A 138 -8.90 -1.69 1.84
C ILE A 138 -9.71 -2.71 2.66
N ILE A 139 -11.04 -2.54 2.74
CA ILE A 139 -11.90 -3.45 3.50
C ILE A 139 -11.95 -4.84 2.85
N GLU A 140 -12.00 -4.91 1.52
CA GLU A 140 -11.89 -6.17 0.80
C GLU A 140 -10.53 -6.84 1.03
N ALA A 141 -9.43 -6.09 1.02
CA ALA A 141 -8.10 -6.61 1.33
C ALA A 141 -7.98 -7.09 2.78
N LEU A 142 -8.71 -6.49 3.72
CA LEU A 142 -8.74 -6.85 5.13
C LEU A 142 -9.54 -8.13 5.40
N LEU A 143 -10.69 -8.28 4.73
CA LEU A 143 -11.65 -9.36 4.97
C LEU A 143 -11.50 -10.53 4.00
N GLY A 144 -10.89 -10.30 2.85
CA GLY A 144 -10.72 -11.28 1.79
C GLY A 144 -9.79 -12.42 2.18
N ASP A 145 -9.89 -13.51 1.43
CA ASP A 145 -8.99 -14.65 1.58
C ASP A 145 -7.55 -14.29 1.14
N PRO A 146 -6.52 -14.67 1.92
CA PRO A 146 -5.12 -14.46 1.56
C PRO A 146 -4.71 -14.86 0.13
N VAL A 147 -5.41 -15.81 -0.51
CA VAL A 147 -5.12 -16.21 -1.89
C VAL A 147 -5.29 -15.07 -2.91
N TYR A 148 -6.03 -14.02 -2.57
CA TYR A 148 -6.21 -12.83 -3.40
C TYR A 148 -5.10 -11.78 -3.25
N GLY A 149 -4.16 -11.99 -2.33
CA GLY A 149 -2.98 -11.16 -2.13
C GLY A 149 -3.12 -10.08 -1.05
N GLY A 150 -4.32 -9.86 -0.52
CA GLY A 150 -4.55 -9.12 0.72
C GLY A 150 -4.52 -10.04 1.94
N ASN A 151 -4.70 -9.50 3.14
CA ASN A 151 -4.85 -10.22 4.40
C ASN A 151 -3.82 -11.35 4.63
N PRO A 152 -2.50 -11.09 4.50
CA PRO A 152 -1.49 -12.12 4.70
C PRO A 152 -1.64 -12.75 6.09
N ASP A 153 -1.50 -14.08 6.14
CA ASP A 153 -1.63 -14.88 7.37
C ASP A 153 -2.95 -14.68 8.14
N GLY A 154 -3.97 -14.12 7.48
CA GLY A 154 -5.26 -13.81 8.12
C GLY A 154 -5.15 -12.70 9.17
N VAL A 155 -4.18 -11.78 9.08
CA VAL A 155 -3.96 -10.71 10.07
C VAL A 155 -5.23 -9.89 10.36
N GLY A 156 -6.00 -9.54 9.33
CA GLY A 156 -7.28 -8.85 9.45
C GLY A 156 -8.34 -9.71 10.13
N TRP A 157 -8.33 -11.02 9.85
CA TRP A 157 -9.24 -11.95 10.50
C TRP A 157 -8.93 -12.13 11.98
N ASN A 158 -7.66 -12.27 12.32
CA ASN A 158 -7.19 -12.38 13.70
C ASN A 158 -7.56 -11.12 14.50
N TRP A 159 -7.34 -9.94 13.92
CA TRP A 159 -7.70 -8.67 14.53
C TRP A 159 -9.21 -8.55 14.79
N LEU A 160 -10.03 -8.93 13.81
CA LEU A 160 -11.50 -8.83 13.91
C LEU A 160 -12.17 -10.02 14.59
N ASN A 161 -11.40 -11.02 15.04
CA ASN A 161 -11.92 -12.33 15.45
C ASN A 161 -12.89 -12.94 14.41
N HIS A 162 -12.60 -12.71 13.13
CA HIS A 162 -13.42 -13.14 12.00
C HIS A 162 -13.12 -14.59 11.65
N HIS A 163 -14.17 -15.39 11.46
CA HIS A 163 -14.08 -16.77 11.03
C HIS A 163 -14.47 -16.85 9.55
N PRO A 164 -13.52 -17.14 8.63
CA PRO A 164 -13.82 -17.18 7.20
C PRO A 164 -14.70 -18.38 6.84
N GLY A 165 -15.38 -18.28 5.70
CA GLY A 165 -16.19 -19.37 5.15
C GLY A 165 -15.34 -20.58 4.70
N PHE A 166 -15.93 -21.76 4.74
CA PHE A 166 -15.33 -23.01 4.27
C PHE A 166 -16.20 -23.66 3.15
N PRO A 167 -15.59 -24.32 2.14
CA PRO A 167 -14.14 -24.43 1.93
C PRO A 167 -13.54 -23.11 1.45
N ARG A 168 -12.28 -22.87 1.82
CA ARG A 168 -11.52 -21.72 1.31
C ARG A 168 -11.21 -21.91 -0.18
N PRO A 169 -11.17 -20.83 -0.99
CA PRO A 169 -10.77 -20.92 -2.38
C PRO A 169 -9.35 -21.50 -2.50
N PRO A 170 -9.13 -22.56 -3.31
CA PRO A 170 -7.80 -23.07 -3.54
C PRO A 170 -7.01 -22.07 -4.40
N LYS A 171 -5.67 -22.10 -4.29
CA LYS A 171 -4.77 -21.16 -5.01
C LYS A 171 -4.96 -21.11 -6.53
N HIS A 172 -5.54 -22.17 -7.13
CA HIS A 172 -5.77 -22.32 -8.57
C HIS A 172 -7.23 -22.08 -9.02
N LYS A 173 -8.11 -21.63 -8.10
CA LYS A 173 -9.49 -21.23 -8.41
C LYS A 173 -9.82 -19.91 -7.72
N ARG A 174 -8.98 -18.91 -7.97
CA ARG A 174 -9.27 -17.54 -7.54
C ARG A 174 -10.40 -16.99 -8.43
N TYR A 175 -11.25 -16.11 -7.90
CA TYR A 175 -12.25 -15.38 -8.70
C TYR A 175 -11.67 -14.83 -10.02
N LEU A 176 -10.44 -14.31 -9.98
CA LEU A 176 -9.72 -13.77 -11.14
C LEU A 176 -9.34 -14.81 -12.21
N GLU A 177 -9.37 -16.09 -11.88
CA GLU A 177 -9.01 -17.23 -12.73
C GLU A 177 -10.24 -17.99 -13.26
N LEU A 178 -11.45 -17.62 -12.83
CA LEU A 178 -12.68 -18.20 -13.35
C LEU A 178 -12.88 -17.70 -14.79
N ARG A 179 -12.78 -18.60 -15.78
CA ARG A 179 -13.08 -18.26 -17.18
C ARG A 179 -14.52 -17.74 -17.26
N ARG A 180 -14.71 -16.60 -17.95
CA ARG A 180 -16.03 -16.27 -18.51
C ARG A 180 -16.42 -17.43 -19.42
N VAL A 181 -17.48 -18.15 -19.05
CA VAL A 181 -18.17 -19.08 -19.93
C VAL A 181 -19.03 -18.27 -20.89
#